data_AF-I7AR44-F1
#
_entry.id   AF-I7AR44-F1
#
_cell.length_a   1.000
_cell.length_b   1.000
_cell.length_c   1.000
_cell.angle_alpha   90.00
_cell.angle_beta   90.00
_cell.angle_gamma   90.00
#
_symmetry.space_group_name_H-M   'P 1'
#
loop_
_entity.id
_entity.type
_entity.pdbx_description
1 polymer ?
#
loop_
_entity_poly.entity_id
_entity_poly.type
_entity_poly.pdbx_seq_one_letter_code
_entity_poly.pdbx_strand_id
1 'polypeptide(L)'
;MKPSRCLKKLLKIDISPDSSYSEIEIGLYNLKRIVKSTSQKEVVRGGVRKMALLFHSKNWIARSLALKYFSKINKYVDEVDTNILHMFYSTDPRINDLAVKYVDIFSRFFKDNDTVFYHVYRSRSKYRRGAMKSLISQSPRYRPYEKDCEGEDDDLDLFKNIRRNTAEEYFGRLALPKLVRLSSTYPCLIKYFKFTEKFLMEEVRKADRYPPDMLRRLEMILGIEKEGRTMWDEFMKCSRWMEHGKFDRSVRVLKRLQNLDISKEYKIIFGIFARKMMFCLGLGNEMSVESLRPVISGHFEAELSGISQNGVYRVLRRLFKNGMKRMDTGDRKTKND
;
A
#
# COMPACT_ATOMS: atom_id res chain seq x y z
N MET A 1 -9.00 -58.00 22.21
CA MET A 1 -8.87 -57.73 20.75
C MET A 1 -7.40 -57.80 20.34
N LYS A 2 -7.05 -58.43 19.20
CA LYS A 2 -5.67 -58.40 18.67
C LYS A 2 -5.42 -57.08 17.93
N PRO A 3 -4.34 -56.33 18.21
CA PRO A 3 -4.11 -55.05 17.56
C PRO A 3 -3.82 -55.21 16.07
N SER A 4 -4.36 -54.30 15.25
CA SER A 4 -4.20 -54.33 13.79
C SER A 4 -2.73 -54.23 13.38
N ARG A 5 -2.38 -54.75 12.19
CA ARG A 5 -1.00 -54.69 11.67
C ARG A 5 -0.48 -53.25 11.59
N CYS A 6 -1.35 -52.29 11.28
CA CYS A 6 -1.01 -50.87 11.21
C CYS A 6 -0.78 -50.26 12.60
N LEU A 7 -1.61 -50.61 13.59
CA LEU A 7 -1.42 -50.18 14.97
C LEU A 7 -0.10 -50.72 15.55
N LYS A 8 0.23 -51.99 15.30
CA LYS A 8 1.53 -52.56 15.69
C LYS A 8 2.72 -51.82 15.06
N LYS A 9 2.63 -51.44 13.78
CA LYS A 9 3.67 -50.65 13.11
C LYS A 9 3.78 -49.25 13.69
N LEU A 10 2.65 -48.61 14.02
CA LEU A 10 2.61 -47.28 14.63
C LEU A 10 3.26 -47.27 16.01
N LEU A 11 2.96 -48.27 16.85
CA LEU A 11 3.51 -48.38 18.20
C LEU A 11 5.03 -48.60 18.20
N LYS A 12 5.57 -49.28 17.18
CA LYS A 12 7.02 -49.48 17.02
C LYS A 12 7.80 -48.22 16.65
N ILE A 13 7.12 -47.18 16.18
CA ILE A 13 7.80 -45.92 15.84
C ILE A 13 7.92 -45.12 17.14
N ASP A 14 9.12 -45.07 17.68
CA ASP A 14 9.48 -44.20 18.80
C ASP A 14 10.44 -43.11 18.33
N ILE A 15 10.06 -41.85 18.54
CA ILE A 15 10.81 -40.68 18.06
C ILE A 15 10.74 -39.64 19.15
N SER A 16 11.90 -39.24 19.66
CA SER A 16 12.03 -38.16 20.63
C SER A 16 12.28 -36.83 19.91
N PRO A 17 11.82 -35.70 20.45
CA PRO A 17 12.28 -34.38 20.02
C PRO A 17 13.80 -34.17 20.14
N ASP A 18 14.47 -34.94 21.00
CA ASP A 18 15.90 -34.85 21.25
C ASP A 18 16.73 -35.76 20.34
N SER A 19 16.06 -36.58 19.50
CA SER A 19 16.71 -37.43 18.51
C SER A 19 17.42 -36.59 17.42
N SER A 20 18.35 -37.22 16.71
CA SER A 20 19.06 -36.57 15.61
C SER A 20 18.10 -36.20 14.47
N TYR A 21 18.51 -35.24 13.62
CA TYR A 21 17.72 -34.83 12.44
C TYR A 21 17.29 -36.04 11.59
N SER A 22 18.22 -36.96 11.33
CA SER A 22 17.99 -38.15 10.48
C SER A 22 16.94 -39.08 11.07
N GLU A 23 17.00 -39.34 12.38
CA GLU A 23 16.03 -40.19 13.08
C GLU A 23 14.63 -39.57 13.08
N ILE A 24 14.54 -38.27 13.34
CA ILE A 24 13.26 -37.53 13.28
C ILE A 24 12.68 -37.60 11.88
N GLU A 25 13.49 -37.37 10.83
CA GLU A 25 13.00 -37.39 9.45
C GLU A 25 12.54 -38.79 9.02
N ILE A 26 13.30 -39.85 9.35
CA ILE A 26 12.92 -41.25 9.09
C ILE A 26 11.63 -41.61 9.81
N GLY A 27 11.53 -41.23 11.08
CA GLY A 27 10.36 -41.49 11.91
C GLY A 27 9.11 -40.81 11.37
N LEU A 28 9.19 -39.51 11.06
CA LEU A 28 8.09 -38.75 10.44
C LEU A 28 7.70 -39.31 9.07
N TYR A 29 8.67 -39.75 8.27
CA TYR A 29 8.42 -40.42 6.99
C TYR A 29 7.60 -41.71 7.17
N ASN A 30 7.95 -42.52 8.15
CA ASN A 30 7.23 -43.74 8.47
C ASN A 30 5.82 -43.48 8.99
N LEU A 31 5.64 -42.49 9.88
CA LEU A 31 4.32 -42.06 10.34
C LEU A 31 3.45 -41.60 9.17
N LYS A 32 3.99 -40.75 8.27
CA LYS A 32 3.30 -40.31 7.04
C LYS A 32 2.82 -41.49 6.21
N ARG A 33 3.67 -42.50 6.01
CA ARG A 33 3.33 -43.69 5.22
C ARG A 33 2.19 -44.47 5.87
N ILE A 34 2.22 -44.69 7.18
CA ILE A 34 1.16 -45.40 7.92
C ILE A 34 -0.16 -44.64 7.85
N VAL A 35 -0.15 -43.33 8.11
CA VAL A 35 -1.36 -42.49 8.09
C VAL A 35 -2.03 -42.53 6.72
N LYS A 36 -1.25 -42.50 5.63
CA LYS A 36 -1.80 -42.57 4.26
C LYS A 36 -2.31 -43.96 3.87
N SER A 37 -1.78 -45.03 4.47
CA SER A 37 -2.07 -46.40 4.06
C SER A 37 -3.21 -47.05 4.84
N THR A 38 -3.89 -46.32 5.73
CA THR A 38 -4.92 -46.89 6.61
C THR A 38 -6.18 -46.05 6.61
N SER A 39 -7.33 -46.72 6.74
CA SER A 39 -8.63 -46.10 6.99
C SER A 39 -9.02 -46.12 8.48
N GLN A 40 -8.20 -46.73 9.34
CA GLN A 40 -8.49 -46.84 10.77
C GLN A 40 -8.24 -45.50 11.46
N LYS A 41 -9.32 -44.82 11.87
CA LYS A 41 -9.27 -43.50 12.51
C LYS A 41 -8.36 -43.44 13.72
N GLU A 42 -8.34 -44.49 14.54
CA GLU A 42 -7.46 -44.58 15.72
C GLU A 42 -5.97 -44.56 15.36
N VAL A 43 -5.59 -45.24 14.27
CA VAL A 43 -4.21 -45.28 13.78
C VAL A 43 -3.82 -43.94 13.18
N VAL A 44 -4.72 -43.30 12.44
CA VAL A 44 -4.53 -41.93 11.93
C VAL A 44 -4.33 -40.96 13.11
N ARG A 45 -5.24 -40.96 14.08
CA ARG A 45 -5.18 -40.08 15.26
C ARG A 45 -3.90 -40.31 16.07
N GLY A 46 -3.50 -41.57 16.28
CA GLY A 46 -2.25 -41.90 16.96
C GLY A 46 -1.00 -41.42 16.20
N GLY A 47 -1.00 -41.54 14.88
CA GLY A 47 0.06 -41.01 14.02
C GLY A 47 0.18 -39.49 14.07
N VAL A 48 -0.97 -38.79 13.97
CA VAL A 48 -1.05 -37.33 14.07
C VAL A 48 -0.60 -36.85 15.45
N ARG A 49 -1.01 -37.51 16.54
CA ARG A 49 -0.57 -37.17 17.91
C ARG A 49 0.94 -37.30 18.08
N LYS A 50 1.57 -38.37 17.56
CA LYS A 50 3.03 -38.51 17.59
C LYS A 50 3.73 -37.39 16.82
N MET A 51 3.22 -36.99 15.66
CA MET A 51 3.75 -35.82 14.94
C MET A 51 3.53 -34.51 15.71
N ALA A 52 2.39 -34.36 16.39
CA ALA A 52 2.05 -33.16 17.15
C ALA A 52 2.97 -32.98 18.36
N LEU A 53 3.36 -34.06 19.03
CA LEU A 53 4.36 -34.02 20.11
C LEU A 53 5.68 -33.40 19.63
N LEU A 54 6.14 -33.76 18.43
CA LEU A 54 7.33 -33.15 17.83
C LEU A 54 7.10 -31.67 17.47
N PHE A 55 5.89 -31.31 17.01
CA PHE A 55 5.53 -29.94 16.68
C PHE A 55 5.47 -29.00 17.89
N HIS A 56 5.03 -29.48 19.05
CA HIS A 56 4.96 -28.66 20.28
C HIS A 56 6.25 -28.69 21.10
N SER A 57 7.19 -29.59 20.80
CA SER A 57 8.49 -29.69 21.48
C SER A 57 9.32 -28.40 21.43
N LYS A 58 10.31 -28.20 22.29
CA LYS A 58 11.18 -26.99 22.24
C LYS A 58 12.17 -27.02 21.05
N ASN A 59 12.41 -28.19 20.46
CA ASN A 59 13.39 -28.36 19.39
C ASN A 59 12.86 -27.80 18.06
N TRP A 60 13.47 -26.72 17.58
CA TRP A 60 13.14 -26.08 16.31
C TRP A 60 13.14 -27.03 15.11
N ILE A 61 14.12 -27.92 15.03
CA ILE A 61 14.27 -28.89 13.93
C ILE A 61 13.06 -29.83 13.92
N ALA A 62 12.72 -30.39 15.09
CA ALA A 62 11.58 -31.27 15.27
C ALA A 62 10.26 -30.56 14.88
N ARG A 63 10.08 -29.30 15.30
CA ARG A 63 8.88 -28.51 14.93
C ARG A 63 8.75 -28.33 13.42
N SER A 64 9.82 -27.85 12.79
CA SER A 64 9.85 -27.55 11.36
C SER A 64 9.62 -28.81 10.51
N LEU A 65 10.26 -29.92 10.88
CA LEU A 65 10.06 -31.20 10.21
C LEU A 65 8.64 -31.73 10.39
N ALA A 66 8.09 -31.72 11.61
CA ALA A 66 6.72 -32.16 11.85
C ALA A 66 5.73 -31.39 10.95
N LEU A 67 5.89 -30.08 10.83
CA LEU A 67 5.09 -29.22 9.97
C LEU A 67 5.20 -29.56 8.48
N LYS A 68 6.43 -29.83 7.99
CA LYS A 68 6.70 -30.33 6.62
C LYS A 68 5.97 -31.65 6.32
N TYR A 69 5.77 -32.50 7.33
CA TYR A 69 5.06 -33.77 7.16
C TYR A 69 3.54 -33.63 7.33
N PHE A 70 3.07 -32.72 8.19
CA PHE A 70 1.64 -32.41 8.32
C PHE A 70 1.02 -31.96 7.00
N SER A 71 1.69 -31.08 6.25
CA SER A 71 1.21 -30.64 4.92
C SER A 71 1.00 -31.79 3.95
N LYS A 72 1.75 -32.89 4.09
CA LYS A 72 1.65 -34.08 3.22
C LYS A 72 0.51 -35.01 3.60
N ILE A 73 0.01 -34.94 4.84
CA ILE A 73 -1.04 -35.83 5.34
C ILE A 73 -2.35 -35.11 5.64
N ASN A 74 -2.42 -33.79 5.49
CA ASN A 74 -3.56 -33.00 5.95
C ASN A 74 -4.92 -33.56 5.52
N LYS A 75 -5.10 -33.97 4.27
CA LYS A 75 -6.35 -34.54 3.74
C LYS A 75 -6.85 -35.78 4.49
N TYR A 76 -5.95 -36.54 5.11
CA TYR A 76 -6.23 -37.82 5.80
C TYR A 76 -6.53 -37.64 7.29
N VAL A 77 -6.30 -36.45 7.83
CA VAL A 77 -6.50 -36.16 9.26
C VAL A 77 -7.99 -35.90 9.51
N ASP A 78 -8.54 -36.31 10.64
CA ASP A 78 -9.93 -35.96 11.01
C ASP A 78 -9.99 -34.97 12.18
N GLU A 79 -8.89 -34.85 12.94
CA GLU A 79 -8.79 -34.01 14.14
C GLU A 79 -7.36 -33.50 14.29
N VAL A 80 -7.20 -32.28 14.77
CA VAL A 80 -5.91 -31.63 15.04
C VAL A 80 -5.92 -30.92 16.38
N ASP A 81 -4.74 -30.59 16.88
CA ASP A 81 -4.63 -29.70 18.03
C ASP A 81 -4.93 -28.25 17.60
N THR A 82 -6.04 -27.72 18.09
CA THR A 82 -6.47 -26.35 17.82
C THR A 82 -5.90 -25.35 18.83
N ASN A 83 -5.23 -25.81 19.90
CA ASN A 83 -4.67 -24.95 20.94
C ASN A 83 -3.28 -24.42 20.58
N ILE A 84 -3.20 -23.70 19.46
CA ILE A 84 -1.97 -23.08 18.95
C ILE A 84 -1.81 -21.62 19.38
N LEU A 85 -2.77 -21.06 20.13
CA LEU A 85 -2.78 -19.64 20.52
C LEU A 85 -1.51 -19.23 21.26
N HIS A 86 -1.01 -20.09 22.15
CA HIS A 86 0.24 -19.86 22.88
C HIS A 86 1.44 -19.62 21.96
N MET A 87 1.44 -20.17 20.73
CA MET A 87 2.52 -19.96 19.76
C MET A 87 2.46 -18.57 19.12
N PHE A 88 1.27 -17.98 18.97
CA PHE A 88 1.12 -16.61 18.47
C PHE A 88 1.61 -15.55 19.46
N TYR A 89 1.55 -15.85 20.77
CA TYR A 89 2.07 -14.98 21.82
C TYR A 89 3.58 -15.12 22.06
N SER A 90 4.26 -16.02 21.33
CA SER A 90 5.70 -16.14 21.42
C SER A 90 6.40 -14.88 20.91
N THR A 91 7.44 -14.43 21.62
CA THR A 91 8.30 -13.33 21.19
C THR A 91 9.21 -13.70 20.03
N ASP A 92 9.40 -15.00 19.75
CA ASP A 92 10.19 -15.48 18.61
C ASP A 92 9.35 -15.41 17.32
N PRO A 93 9.72 -14.55 16.34
CA PRO A 93 9.00 -14.46 15.07
C PRO A 93 8.96 -15.77 14.30
N ARG A 94 9.94 -16.66 14.50
CA ARG A 94 9.99 -17.98 13.84
C ARG A 94 8.92 -18.91 14.37
N ILE A 95 8.57 -18.81 15.65
CA ILE A 95 7.48 -19.60 16.25
C ILE A 95 6.13 -19.11 15.71
N ASN A 96 5.96 -17.80 15.58
CA ASN A 96 4.78 -17.22 14.94
C ASN A 96 4.63 -17.69 13.48
N ASP A 97 5.72 -17.69 12.72
CA ASP A 97 5.75 -18.23 11.35
C ASP A 97 5.29 -19.70 11.26
N LEU A 98 5.71 -20.53 12.22
CA LEU A 98 5.26 -21.93 12.29
C LEU A 98 3.78 -22.05 12.63
N ALA A 99 3.28 -21.21 13.55
CA ALA A 99 1.86 -21.18 13.92
C ALA A 99 0.99 -20.80 12.72
N VAL A 100 1.36 -19.74 12.00
CA VAL A 100 0.63 -19.29 10.79
C VAL A 100 0.62 -20.37 9.71
N LYS A 101 1.75 -21.05 9.47
CA LYS A 101 1.80 -22.20 8.56
C LYS A 101 0.94 -23.38 9.01
N TYR A 102 0.89 -23.65 10.31
CA TYR A 102 0.05 -24.72 10.84
C TYR A 102 -1.42 -24.43 10.55
N VAL A 103 -1.85 -23.18 10.76
CA VAL A 103 -3.20 -22.72 10.39
C VAL A 103 -3.45 -22.87 8.90
N ASP A 104 -2.50 -22.51 8.05
CA ASP A 104 -2.63 -22.68 6.60
C ASP A 104 -2.89 -24.15 6.22
N ILE A 105 -2.05 -25.07 6.73
CA ILE A 105 -2.14 -26.51 6.46
C ILE A 105 -3.47 -27.11 6.93
N PHE A 106 -3.98 -26.63 8.06
CA PHE A 106 -5.13 -27.19 8.78
C PHE A 106 -6.33 -26.24 8.82
N SER A 107 -6.42 -25.31 7.88
CA SER A 107 -7.42 -24.23 7.83
C SER A 107 -8.86 -24.70 8.01
N ARG A 108 -9.22 -25.87 7.48
CA ARG A 108 -10.58 -26.46 7.65
C ARG A 108 -11.00 -26.68 9.11
N PHE A 109 -10.04 -26.82 10.03
CA PHE A 109 -10.28 -26.98 11.46
C PHE A 109 -10.34 -25.65 12.22
N PHE A 110 -9.88 -24.55 11.60
CA PHE A 110 -9.86 -23.21 12.15
C PHE A 110 -10.88 -22.26 11.51
N LYS A 111 -11.67 -22.77 10.56
CA LYS A 111 -12.58 -21.97 9.71
C LYS A 111 -13.59 -21.12 10.46
N ASP A 112 -13.94 -21.47 11.71
CA ASP A 112 -14.88 -20.72 12.55
C ASP A 112 -14.22 -20.23 13.86
N ASN A 113 -12.89 -20.20 13.91
CA ASN A 113 -12.14 -19.74 15.08
C ASN A 113 -11.69 -18.28 14.88
N ASP A 114 -12.53 -17.35 15.32
CA ASP A 114 -12.29 -15.90 15.20
C ASP A 114 -11.00 -15.45 15.87
N THR A 115 -10.62 -16.08 16.99
CA THR A 115 -9.38 -15.74 17.72
C THR A 115 -8.16 -16.08 16.88
N VAL A 116 -8.11 -17.29 16.31
CA VAL A 116 -7.01 -17.69 15.41
C VAL A 116 -7.00 -16.83 14.15
N PHE A 117 -8.17 -16.55 13.58
CA PHE A 117 -8.28 -15.65 12.42
C PHE A 117 -7.70 -14.27 12.73
N TYR A 118 -8.06 -13.67 13.86
CA TYR A 118 -7.54 -12.38 14.31
C TYR A 118 -6.02 -12.39 14.44
N HIS A 119 -5.45 -13.42 15.07
CA HIS A 119 -4.00 -13.54 15.22
C HIS A 119 -3.28 -13.73 13.89
N VAL A 120 -3.83 -14.49 12.96
CA VAL A 120 -3.27 -14.63 11.61
C VAL A 120 -3.34 -13.30 10.87
N TYR A 121 -4.49 -12.63 10.87
CA TYR A 121 -4.71 -11.36 10.18
C TYR A 121 -3.75 -10.26 10.66
N ARG A 122 -3.52 -10.18 11.99
CA ARG A 122 -2.61 -9.22 12.62
C ARG A 122 -1.14 -9.64 12.62
N SER A 123 -0.83 -10.88 12.24
CA SER A 123 0.55 -11.38 12.26
C SER A 123 1.43 -10.62 11.24
N ARG A 124 2.72 -10.48 11.56
CA ARG A 124 3.75 -10.00 10.61
C ARG A 124 4.45 -11.16 9.88
N SER A 125 3.89 -12.36 9.95
CA SER A 125 4.43 -13.55 9.31
C SER A 125 4.36 -13.44 7.79
N LYS A 126 5.43 -13.86 7.11
CA LYS A 126 5.44 -13.97 5.64
C LYS A 126 4.47 -15.01 5.09
N TYR A 127 3.95 -15.90 5.94
CA TYR A 127 2.95 -16.91 5.56
C TYR A 127 1.51 -16.44 5.79
N ARG A 128 1.32 -15.23 6.33
CA ARG A 128 0.00 -14.65 6.65
C ARG A 128 -0.97 -14.76 5.48
N ARG A 129 -0.55 -14.32 4.30
CA ARG A 129 -1.43 -14.27 3.11
C ARG A 129 -1.93 -15.65 2.72
N GLY A 130 -1.05 -16.67 2.72
CA GLY A 130 -1.43 -18.05 2.42
C GLY A 130 -2.48 -18.55 3.41
N ALA A 131 -2.19 -18.41 4.71
CA ALA A 131 -3.10 -18.81 5.77
C ALA A 131 -4.45 -18.08 5.70
N MET A 132 -4.46 -16.77 5.45
CA MET A 132 -5.67 -15.96 5.30
C MET A 132 -6.53 -16.45 4.13
N LYS A 133 -5.93 -16.64 2.95
CA LYS A 133 -6.64 -17.18 1.78
C LYS A 133 -7.22 -18.56 2.06
N SER A 134 -6.45 -19.43 2.71
CA SER A 134 -6.92 -20.75 3.12
C SER A 134 -8.11 -20.64 4.09
N LEU A 135 -8.06 -19.78 5.11
CA LEU A 135 -9.18 -19.58 6.04
C LEU A 135 -10.44 -19.02 5.35
N ILE A 136 -10.29 -18.01 4.50
CA ILE A 136 -11.39 -17.41 3.72
C ILE A 136 -12.04 -18.44 2.79
N SER A 137 -11.24 -19.34 2.20
CA SER A 137 -11.76 -20.42 1.36
C SER A 137 -12.63 -21.42 2.13
N GLN A 138 -12.36 -21.60 3.43
CA GLN A 138 -13.07 -22.55 4.28
C GLN A 138 -14.33 -21.96 4.94
N SER A 139 -14.40 -20.64 5.13
CA SER A 139 -15.55 -19.97 5.74
C SER A 139 -15.90 -18.67 5.02
N PRO A 140 -17.11 -18.55 4.43
CA PRO A 140 -17.58 -17.33 3.78
C PRO A 140 -17.58 -16.10 4.68
N ARG A 141 -17.61 -16.30 6.01
CA ARG A 141 -17.62 -15.23 7.02
C ARG A 141 -16.40 -14.31 6.92
N TYR A 142 -15.27 -14.81 6.44
CA TYR A 142 -14.04 -14.02 6.34
C TYR A 142 -13.84 -13.35 4.98
N ARG A 143 -14.73 -13.55 4.01
CA ARG A 143 -14.64 -12.91 2.68
C ARG A 143 -14.48 -11.38 2.69
N PRO A 144 -15.07 -10.62 3.65
CA PRO A 144 -14.83 -9.17 3.71
C PRO A 144 -13.35 -8.77 3.83
N TYR A 145 -12.50 -9.65 4.38
CA TYR A 145 -11.06 -9.44 4.58
C TYR A 145 -10.20 -9.87 3.37
N GLU A 146 -10.82 -10.35 2.29
CA GLU A 146 -10.11 -10.81 1.08
C GLU A 146 -9.35 -9.67 0.39
N LYS A 147 -9.93 -8.46 0.38
CA LYS A 147 -9.32 -7.25 -0.17
C LYS A 147 -8.02 -6.87 0.55
N ASP A 148 -7.95 -7.12 1.86
CA ASP A 148 -6.77 -6.87 2.69
C ASP A 148 -5.66 -7.91 2.45
N CYS A 149 -5.96 -9.02 1.77
CA CYS A 149 -4.99 -10.04 1.38
C CYS A 149 -4.38 -9.78 0.00
N GLU A 150 -5.01 -8.91 -0.80
CA GLU A 150 -4.60 -8.55 -2.16
C GLU A 150 -3.77 -7.25 -2.22
N GLY A 151 -3.90 -6.38 -1.21
CA GLY A 151 -3.10 -5.16 -1.07
C GLY A 151 -1.90 -5.32 -0.14
N GLU A 152 -0.73 -4.85 -0.60
CA GLU A 152 0.37 -4.32 0.24
C GLU A 152 1.11 -5.28 1.19
N ASP A 153 1.88 -6.24 0.66
CA ASP A 153 2.98 -6.86 1.44
C ASP A 153 4.20 -7.30 0.59
N ASP A 154 4.12 -7.20 -0.74
CA ASP A 154 5.29 -7.47 -1.61
C ASP A 154 6.42 -6.46 -1.37
N ASP A 155 6.06 -5.30 -0.82
CA ASP A 155 6.97 -4.19 -0.61
C ASP A 155 7.69 -4.22 0.74
N LEU A 156 7.06 -4.72 1.80
CA LEU A 156 7.66 -4.80 3.15
C LEU A 156 8.67 -5.95 3.28
N ASP A 157 8.42 -7.09 2.63
CA ASP A 157 9.42 -8.18 2.52
C ASP A 157 10.58 -7.79 1.60
N LEU A 158 10.32 -6.98 0.58
CA LEU A 158 11.35 -6.38 -0.26
C LEU A 158 12.26 -5.44 0.54
N PHE A 159 11.72 -4.58 1.40
CA PHE A 159 12.54 -3.71 2.27
C PHE A 159 13.40 -4.47 3.28
N LYS A 160 12.89 -5.58 3.83
CA LYS A 160 13.68 -6.45 4.72
C LYS A 160 14.82 -7.14 3.98
N ASN A 161 14.64 -7.49 2.71
CA ASN A 161 15.70 -8.05 1.88
C ASN A 161 16.69 -6.97 1.40
N ILE A 162 16.22 -5.76 1.08
CA ILE A 162 17.06 -4.62 0.66
C ILE A 162 18.02 -4.20 1.77
N ARG A 163 17.60 -4.27 3.04
CA ARG A 163 18.50 -4.01 4.18
C ARG A 163 19.58 -5.08 4.39
N ARG A 164 19.48 -6.27 3.79
CA ARG A 164 20.34 -7.43 4.08
C ARG A 164 21.36 -7.77 2.99
N ASN A 165 21.15 -7.32 1.76
CA ASN A 165 21.99 -7.68 0.61
C ASN A 165 22.68 -6.43 0.04
N THR A 166 23.68 -6.60 -0.84
CA THR A 166 24.25 -5.50 -1.65
C THR A 166 23.47 -5.31 -2.95
N ALA A 167 23.47 -4.10 -3.50
CA ALA A 167 22.69 -3.78 -4.70
C ALA A 167 23.05 -4.67 -5.92
N GLU A 168 24.29 -5.15 -6.01
CA GLU A 168 24.74 -6.03 -7.09
C GLU A 168 24.04 -7.41 -7.09
N GLU A 169 23.60 -7.93 -5.93
CA GLU A 169 22.89 -9.22 -5.86
C GLU A 169 21.47 -9.18 -6.46
N TYR A 170 20.88 -7.98 -6.59
CA TYR A 170 19.52 -7.80 -7.12
C TYR A 170 19.46 -7.78 -8.64
N PHE A 171 20.51 -7.28 -9.31
CA PHE A 171 20.61 -7.31 -10.77
C PHE A 171 20.61 -8.74 -11.33
N GLY A 172 21.00 -9.74 -10.51
CA GLY A 172 20.97 -11.16 -10.89
C GLY A 172 19.67 -11.92 -10.55
N ARG A 173 18.76 -11.38 -9.72
CA ARG A 173 17.56 -12.10 -9.23
C ARG A 173 16.23 -11.51 -9.66
N LEU A 174 16.17 -10.20 -9.90
CA LEU A 174 14.96 -9.51 -10.35
C LEU A 174 15.20 -8.91 -11.72
N ALA A 175 14.25 -9.10 -12.63
CA ALA A 175 14.30 -8.45 -13.93
C ALA A 175 14.30 -6.92 -13.74
N LEU A 176 15.10 -6.22 -14.54
CA LEU A 176 15.26 -4.76 -14.52
C LEU A 176 13.93 -3.98 -14.41
N PRO A 177 12.84 -4.35 -15.13
CA PRO A 177 11.56 -3.65 -15.01
C PRO A 177 10.94 -3.72 -13.62
N LYS A 178 11.17 -4.83 -12.90
CA LYS A 178 10.67 -5.01 -11.54
C LYS A 178 11.43 -4.09 -10.57
N LEU A 179 12.74 -3.92 -10.74
CA LEU A 179 13.54 -2.99 -9.94
C LEU A 179 13.16 -1.52 -10.19
N VAL A 180 12.90 -1.15 -11.45
CA VAL A 180 12.42 0.19 -11.82
C VAL A 180 11.03 0.46 -11.25
N ARG A 181 10.12 -0.53 -11.30
CA ARG A 181 8.79 -0.45 -10.67
C ARG A 181 8.88 -0.24 -9.15
N LEU A 182 9.76 -0.96 -8.48
CA LEU A 182 9.96 -0.81 -7.04
C LEU A 182 10.49 0.58 -6.67
N SER A 183 11.39 1.12 -7.49
CA SER A 183 11.93 2.46 -7.31
C SER A 183 10.87 3.56 -7.50
N SER A 184 9.83 3.31 -8.31
CA SER A 184 8.68 4.21 -8.44
C SER A 184 7.79 4.27 -7.20
N THR A 185 7.69 3.15 -6.47
CA THR A 185 6.90 3.07 -5.24
C THR A 185 7.72 3.58 -4.06
N TYR A 186 9.04 3.36 -4.09
CA TYR A 186 9.97 3.70 -3.01
C TYR A 186 11.18 4.47 -3.54
N PRO A 187 11.11 5.81 -3.56
CA PRO A 187 12.14 6.66 -4.16
C PRO A 187 13.53 6.48 -3.53
N CYS A 188 13.59 6.11 -2.24
CA CYS A 188 14.85 5.85 -1.54
C CYS A 188 15.68 4.71 -2.16
N LEU A 189 15.05 3.82 -2.94
CA LEU A 189 15.72 2.71 -3.60
C LEU A 189 16.52 3.12 -4.84
N ILE A 190 16.25 4.29 -5.42
CA ILE A 190 17.00 4.81 -6.58
C ILE A 190 18.48 4.96 -6.22
N LYS A 191 18.76 5.58 -5.07
CA LYS A 191 20.12 5.77 -4.55
C LYS A 191 20.77 4.44 -4.18
N TYR A 192 19.99 3.52 -3.65
CA TYR A 192 20.46 2.19 -3.25
C TYR A 192 20.83 1.32 -4.46
N PHE A 193 20.01 1.29 -5.51
CA PHE A 193 20.28 0.55 -6.76
C PHE A 193 21.26 1.26 -7.69
N LYS A 194 21.77 2.45 -7.31
CA LYS A 194 22.66 3.28 -8.12
C LYS A 194 22.09 3.59 -9.52
N PHE A 195 20.76 3.72 -9.62
CA PHE A 195 20.15 4.13 -10.88
C PHE A 195 20.51 5.57 -11.19
N THR A 196 21.03 5.81 -12.39
CA THR A 196 21.27 7.17 -12.87
C THR A 196 19.98 7.81 -13.33
N GLU A 197 19.89 9.13 -13.20
CA GLU A 197 18.74 9.91 -13.68
C GLU A 197 18.49 9.68 -15.17
N LYS A 198 19.56 9.65 -15.99
CA LYS A 198 19.51 9.34 -17.41
C LYS A 198 18.90 7.97 -17.70
N PHE A 199 19.28 6.94 -16.95
CA PHE A 199 18.73 5.59 -17.11
C PHE A 199 17.22 5.55 -16.79
N LEU A 200 16.80 6.18 -15.69
CA LEU A 200 15.38 6.21 -15.31
C LEU A 200 14.53 7.04 -16.29
N MET A 201 15.08 8.13 -16.82
CA MET A 201 14.48 8.91 -17.91
C MET A 201 14.22 8.07 -19.18
N GLU A 202 15.17 7.22 -19.56
CA GLU A 202 15.01 6.30 -20.69
C GLU A 202 13.95 5.21 -20.41
N GLU A 203 13.85 4.73 -19.18
CA GLU A 203 12.81 3.76 -18.78
C GLU A 203 11.41 4.38 -18.73
N VAL A 204 11.27 5.66 -18.32
CA VAL A 204 9.99 6.39 -18.33
C VAL A 204 9.39 6.52 -19.74
N ARG A 205 10.25 6.61 -20.77
CA ARG A 205 9.81 6.72 -22.18
C ARG A 205 9.27 5.40 -22.76
N LYS A 206 9.44 4.26 -22.07
CA LYS A 206 8.98 2.93 -22.49
C LYS A 206 7.55 2.68 -21.99
N ALA A 207 6.60 3.42 -22.53
CA ALA A 207 5.20 3.44 -22.07
C ALA A 207 4.46 2.08 -22.22
N ASP A 208 4.94 1.22 -23.10
CA ASP A 208 4.48 -0.14 -23.36
C ASP A 208 4.94 -1.15 -22.27
N ARG A 209 6.01 -0.83 -21.54
CA ARG A 209 6.66 -1.73 -20.58
C ARG A 209 6.10 -1.60 -19.16
N TYR A 210 5.40 -0.52 -18.84
CA TYR A 210 5.00 -0.16 -17.48
C TYR A 210 3.57 0.35 -17.38
N PRO A 211 2.87 0.10 -16.25
CA PRO A 211 1.55 0.68 -16.02
C PRO A 211 1.58 2.23 -15.97
N PRO A 212 0.56 2.93 -16.49
CA PRO A 212 0.52 4.40 -16.53
C PRO A 212 0.73 5.08 -15.18
N ASP A 213 0.23 4.50 -14.10
CA ASP A 213 0.32 5.08 -12.75
C ASP A 213 1.74 4.99 -12.17
N MET A 214 2.50 3.96 -12.57
CA MET A 214 3.89 3.79 -12.20
C MET A 214 4.79 4.79 -12.94
N LEU A 215 4.53 5.02 -14.22
CA LEU A 215 5.22 6.03 -15.03
C LEU A 215 5.03 7.42 -14.43
N ARG A 216 3.80 7.78 -14.04
CA ARG A 216 3.51 9.06 -13.36
C ARG A 216 4.28 9.24 -12.06
N ARG A 217 4.44 8.17 -11.27
CA ARG A 217 5.24 8.22 -10.03
C ARG A 217 6.71 8.43 -10.31
N LEU A 218 7.28 7.72 -11.29
CA LEU A 218 8.68 7.92 -11.71
C LEU A 218 8.91 9.31 -12.30
N GLU A 219 7.99 9.82 -13.10
CA GLU A 219 8.02 11.19 -13.63
C GLU A 219 8.08 12.21 -12.48
N MET A 220 7.24 12.04 -11.46
CA MET A 220 7.24 12.90 -10.28
C MET A 220 8.54 12.80 -9.45
N ILE A 221 9.11 11.60 -9.30
CA ILE A 221 10.36 11.37 -8.54
C ILE A 221 11.58 11.98 -9.25
N LEU A 222 11.61 11.89 -10.58
CA LEU A 222 12.70 12.40 -11.40
C LEU A 222 12.57 13.91 -11.68
N GLY A 223 11.55 14.57 -11.12
CA GLY A 223 11.27 15.96 -11.46
C GLY A 223 10.97 16.14 -12.95
N ILE A 224 10.54 15.08 -13.64
CA ILE A 224 10.03 15.15 -15.01
C ILE A 224 8.65 15.78 -14.91
N GLU A 225 8.65 17.09 -14.81
CA GLU A 225 7.47 17.88 -15.01
C GLU A 225 7.05 17.67 -16.46
N LYS A 226 5.98 16.87 -16.66
CA LYS A 226 5.27 16.85 -17.95
C LYS A 226 5.06 18.30 -18.34
N GLU A 227 5.42 18.63 -19.57
CA GLU A 227 5.08 19.91 -20.17
C GLU A 227 3.68 20.35 -19.72
N GLY A 228 3.63 21.37 -18.84
CA GLY A 228 2.46 22.17 -18.57
C GLY A 228 1.63 21.95 -17.30
N ARG A 229 2.18 21.53 -16.15
CA ARG A 229 1.45 21.59 -14.84
C ARG A 229 2.30 21.87 -13.60
N THR A 230 3.19 22.87 -13.62
CA THR A 230 3.62 23.50 -12.35
C THR A 230 2.53 24.43 -11.81
N MET A 231 2.54 24.74 -10.52
CA MET A 231 1.69 25.81 -9.97
C MET A 231 2.03 27.18 -10.61
N TRP A 232 3.26 27.32 -11.11
CA TRP A 232 3.68 28.46 -11.93
C TRP A 232 3.01 28.45 -13.31
N ASP A 233 2.87 27.31 -13.97
CA ASP A 233 2.10 27.19 -15.22
C ASP A 233 0.61 27.46 -15.01
N GLU A 234 0.04 27.03 -13.88
CA GLU A 234 -1.33 27.39 -13.51
C GLU A 234 -1.47 28.90 -13.30
N PHE A 235 -0.49 29.54 -12.65
CA PHE A 235 -0.45 30.98 -12.48
C PHE A 235 -0.30 31.73 -13.81
N MET A 236 0.55 31.24 -14.72
CA MET A 236 0.75 31.82 -16.06
C MET A 236 -0.50 31.64 -16.94
N LYS A 237 -1.17 30.49 -16.86
CA LYS A 237 -2.48 30.26 -17.51
C LYS A 237 -3.55 31.19 -16.93
N CYS A 238 -3.61 31.33 -15.61
CA CYS A 238 -4.51 32.25 -14.92
C CYS A 238 -4.28 33.70 -15.34
N SER A 239 -3.02 34.11 -15.49
CA SER A 239 -2.60 35.44 -15.95
C SER A 239 -3.09 35.72 -17.38
N ARG A 240 -2.92 34.75 -18.30
CA ARG A 240 -3.47 34.84 -19.66
C ARG A 240 -5.00 34.92 -19.64
N TRP A 241 -5.68 34.07 -18.87
CA TRP A 241 -7.14 34.13 -18.76
C TRP A 241 -7.65 35.46 -18.23
N MET A 242 -6.97 36.02 -17.24
CA MET A 242 -7.28 37.34 -16.67
C MET A 242 -7.14 38.42 -17.74
N GLU A 243 -6.05 38.44 -18.51
CA GLU A 243 -5.84 39.40 -19.59
C GLU A 243 -6.89 39.31 -20.70
N HIS A 244 -7.47 38.13 -20.90
CA HIS A 244 -8.52 37.88 -21.90
C HIS A 244 -9.95 37.98 -21.33
N GLY A 245 -10.13 38.45 -20.10
CA GLY A 245 -11.46 38.64 -19.50
C GLY A 245 -12.17 37.34 -19.10
N LYS A 246 -11.47 36.21 -19.05
CA LYS A 246 -12.02 34.91 -18.62
C LYS A 246 -12.00 34.78 -17.10
N PHE A 247 -12.65 35.72 -16.42
CA PHE A 247 -12.55 35.93 -14.98
C PHE A 247 -13.05 34.75 -14.12
N ASP A 248 -14.08 34.02 -14.55
CA ASP A 248 -14.57 32.83 -13.82
C ASP A 248 -13.47 31.77 -13.62
N ARG A 249 -12.70 31.50 -14.69
CA ARG A 249 -11.59 30.54 -14.65
C ARG A 249 -10.43 31.08 -13.81
N SER A 250 -10.12 32.37 -13.91
CA SER A 250 -9.08 33.02 -13.12
C SER A 250 -9.39 33.03 -11.62
N VAL A 251 -10.64 33.29 -11.22
CA VAL A 251 -11.04 33.27 -9.80
C VAL A 251 -10.82 31.88 -9.19
N ARG A 252 -11.23 30.81 -9.89
CA ARG A 252 -11.05 29.44 -9.39
C ARG A 252 -9.58 29.10 -9.15
N VAL A 253 -8.68 29.51 -10.04
CA VAL A 253 -7.25 29.28 -9.86
C VAL A 253 -6.67 30.13 -8.72
N LEU A 254 -7.01 31.43 -8.64
CA LEU A 254 -6.52 32.30 -7.57
C LEU A 254 -6.96 31.85 -6.18
N LYS A 255 -8.21 31.37 -6.02
CA LYS A 255 -8.69 30.80 -4.74
C LYS A 255 -7.91 29.55 -4.34
N ARG A 256 -7.57 28.68 -5.29
CA ARG A 256 -6.72 27.50 -5.02
C ARG A 256 -5.30 27.91 -4.64
N LEU A 257 -4.71 28.89 -5.33
CA LEU A 257 -3.38 29.42 -5.02
C LEU A 257 -3.32 30.06 -3.63
N GLN A 258 -4.39 30.70 -3.17
CA GLN A 258 -4.47 31.31 -1.85
C GLN A 258 -4.39 30.27 -0.70
N ASN A 259 -4.84 29.04 -0.94
CA ASN A 259 -4.83 27.95 0.03
C ASN A 259 -3.46 27.25 0.15
N LEU A 260 -2.50 27.59 -0.70
CA LEU A 260 -1.14 27.05 -0.61
C LEU A 260 -0.40 27.64 0.59
N ASP A 261 0.67 26.97 1.02
CA ASP A 261 1.58 27.49 2.04
C ASP A 261 2.57 28.52 1.45
N ILE A 262 2.02 29.62 0.94
CA ILE A 262 2.76 30.75 0.35
C ILE A 262 2.75 31.97 1.27
N SER A 263 3.63 32.94 0.99
CA SER A 263 3.74 34.15 1.80
C SER A 263 2.39 34.87 1.96
N LYS A 264 2.22 35.49 3.13
CA LYS A 264 1.01 36.26 3.48
C LYS A 264 0.71 37.34 2.43
N GLU A 265 1.73 37.95 1.85
CA GLU A 265 1.60 38.96 0.80
C GLU A 265 0.93 38.41 -0.46
N TYR A 266 1.34 37.25 -0.95
CA TYR A 266 0.73 36.64 -2.15
C TYR A 266 -0.71 36.20 -1.90
N LYS A 267 -1.02 35.70 -0.68
CA LYS A 267 -2.40 35.38 -0.29
C LYS A 267 -3.31 36.61 -0.35
N ILE A 268 -2.83 37.76 0.15
CA ILE A 268 -3.56 39.03 0.10
C ILE A 268 -3.74 39.48 -1.37
N ILE A 269 -2.68 39.45 -2.18
CA ILE A 269 -2.74 39.84 -3.60
C ILE A 269 -3.77 39.00 -4.36
N PHE A 270 -3.73 37.66 -4.23
CA PHE A 270 -4.67 36.77 -4.92
C PHE A 270 -6.10 36.97 -4.43
N GLY A 271 -6.30 37.19 -3.12
CA GLY A 271 -7.59 37.51 -2.54
C GLY A 271 -8.21 38.79 -3.10
N ILE A 272 -7.43 39.87 -3.22
CA ILE A 272 -7.88 41.14 -3.80
C ILE A 272 -8.38 40.95 -5.24
N PHE A 273 -7.61 40.23 -6.07
CA PHE A 273 -7.98 40.04 -7.48
C PHE A 273 -9.12 39.05 -7.67
N ALA A 274 -9.22 38.00 -6.86
CA ALA A 274 -10.37 37.11 -6.87
C ALA A 274 -11.66 37.87 -6.54
N ARG A 275 -11.65 38.75 -5.52
CA ARG A 275 -12.81 39.59 -5.17
C ARG A 275 -13.17 40.57 -6.27
N LYS A 276 -12.20 41.28 -6.84
CA LYS A 276 -12.43 42.22 -7.95
C LYS A 276 -13.07 41.54 -9.16
N MET A 277 -12.57 40.36 -9.53
CA MET A 277 -13.12 39.59 -10.66
C MET A 277 -14.52 39.03 -10.36
N MET A 278 -14.77 38.54 -9.14
CA MET A 278 -16.11 38.09 -8.73
C MET A 278 -17.15 39.21 -8.78
N PHE A 279 -16.78 40.44 -8.39
CA PHE A 279 -17.64 41.61 -8.49
C PHE A 279 -18.01 41.91 -9.96
N CYS A 280 -17.04 41.84 -10.88
CA CYS A 280 -17.29 42.03 -12.31
C CYS A 280 -18.18 40.96 -12.95
N LEU A 281 -18.24 39.76 -12.36
CA LEU A 281 -19.10 38.67 -12.82
C LEU A 281 -20.53 38.74 -12.25
N GLY A 282 -20.84 39.74 -11.41
CA GLY A 282 -22.15 39.83 -10.74
C GLY A 282 -22.37 38.78 -9.65
N LEU A 283 -21.35 37.98 -9.31
CA LEU A 283 -21.42 36.88 -8.34
C LEU A 283 -21.16 37.36 -6.90
N GLY A 284 -21.44 38.63 -6.61
CA GLY A 284 -21.07 39.29 -5.36
C GLY A 284 -21.92 38.94 -4.13
N ASN A 285 -23.03 38.21 -4.29
CA ASN A 285 -24.03 37.99 -3.22
C ASN A 285 -24.03 36.60 -2.57
N GLU A 286 -23.16 35.67 -2.97
CA GLU A 286 -23.08 34.33 -2.36
C GLU A 286 -21.82 34.13 -1.50
N MET A 287 -21.46 35.11 -0.68
CA MET A 287 -20.60 34.86 0.48
C MET A 287 -21.38 35.14 1.76
N SER A 288 -21.53 34.07 2.52
CA SER A 288 -22.09 33.97 3.85
C SER A 288 -21.81 35.17 4.77
N VAL A 289 -22.84 35.43 5.59
CA VAL A 289 -23.04 36.40 6.67
C VAL A 289 -21.89 36.55 7.70
N GLU A 290 -20.73 35.92 7.55
CA GLU A 290 -19.62 35.92 8.52
C GLU A 290 -18.53 36.99 8.32
N SER A 291 -18.67 37.91 7.37
CA SER A 291 -17.73 39.04 7.27
C SER A 291 -18.38 40.35 6.82
N LEU A 292 -19.15 40.96 7.72
CA LEU A 292 -19.37 42.42 7.74
C LEU A 292 -18.05 43.15 8.09
N ARG A 293 -16.99 42.89 7.33
CA ARG A 293 -15.86 43.82 7.27
C ARG A 293 -16.27 44.90 6.27
N PRO A 294 -16.07 46.20 6.57
CA PRO A 294 -16.27 47.23 5.58
C PRO A 294 -15.50 46.82 4.32
N VAL A 295 -16.15 46.87 3.17
CA VAL A 295 -15.53 46.55 1.88
C VAL A 295 -14.52 47.67 1.59
N ILE A 296 -13.35 47.52 2.19
CA ILE A 296 -12.21 48.36 1.93
C ILE A 296 -11.89 48.21 0.45
N SER A 297 -11.75 49.34 -0.26
CA SER A 297 -11.41 49.28 -1.67
C SER A 297 -10.12 48.48 -1.83
N GLY A 298 -10.06 47.55 -2.79
CA GLY A 298 -8.86 46.73 -3.00
C GLY A 298 -7.62 47.54 -3.40
N HIS A 299 -7.74 48.86 -3.60
CA HIS A 299 -6.62 49.78 -3.71
C HIS A 299 -6.10 50.19 -2.33
N PHE A 300 -7.00 50.54 -1.41
CA PHE A 300 -6.67 50.90 -0.02
C PHE A 300 -6.11 49.71 0.75
N GLU A 301 -6.66 48.50 0.57
CA GLU A 301 -6.13 47.26 1.18
C GLU A 301 -4.71 46.96 0.71
N ALA A 302 -4.39 47.27 -0.55
CA ALA A 302 -3.05 47.07 -1.12
C ALA A 302 -2.04 48.11 -0.62
N GLU A 303 -2.47 49.34 -0.38
CA GLU A 303 -1.63 50.39 0.22
C GLU A 303 -1.37 50.12 1.70
N LEU A 304 -2.41 49.77 2.45
CA LEU A 304 -2.35 49.49 3.88
C LEU A 304 -1.52 48.22 4.19
N SER A 305 -1.50 47.25 3.28
CA SER A 305 -0.68 46.04 3.40
C SER A 305 0.73 46.18 2.79
N GLY A 306 1.11 47.37 2.29
CA GLY A 306 2.44 47.61 1.69
C GLY A 306 2.71 46.90 0.36
N ILE A 307 1.73 46.17 -0.20
CA ILE A 307 1.89 45.36 -1.42
C ILE A 307 1.70 46.15 -2.71
N SER A 308 1.36 47.45 -2.64
CA SER A 308 1.14 48.30 -3.82
C SER A 308 2.37 48.40 -4.74
N GLN A 309 3.58 48.30 -4.18
CA GLN A 309 4.84 48.29 -4.92
C GLN A 309 5.27 46.89 -5.39
N ASN A 310 4.62 45.82 -4.90
CA ASN A 310 4.94 44.44 -5.25
C ASN A 310 4.76 44.20 -6.77
N GLY A 311 5.76 43.58 -7.40
CA GLY A 311 5.78 43.35 -8.84
C GLY A 311 4.60 42.51 -9.34
N VAL A 312 4.24 41.46 -8.60
CA VAL A 312 3.12 40.57 -8.95
C VAL A 312 1.79 41.29 -8.84
N TYR A 313 1.60 42.12 -7.81
CA TYR A 313 0.41 42.97 -7.69
C TYR A 313 0.27 43.92 -8.88
N ARG A 314 1.35 44.59 -9.29
CA ARG A 314 1.35 45.51 -10.45
C ARG A 314 1.04 44.80 -11.76
N VAL A 315 1.59 43.59 -11.96
CA VAL A 315 1.31 42.76 -13.15
C VAL A 315 -0.15 42.36 -13.18
N LEU A 316 -0.69 41.75 -12.11
CA LEU A 316 -2.09 41.35 -12.06
C LEU A 316 -3.04 42.56 -12.19
N ARG A 317 -2.67 43.74 -11.66
CA ARG A 317 -3.45 44.98 -11.83
C ARG A 317 -3.55 45.38 -13.31
N ARG A 318 -2.46 45.24 -14.06
CA ARG A 318 -2.42 45.54 -15.50
C ARG A 318 -3.26 44.52 -16.28
N LEU A 319 -3.08 43.23 -16.01
CA LEU A 319 -3.82 42.16 -16.69
C LEU A 319 -5.32 42.26 -16.42
N PHE A 320 -5.72 42.55 -15.18
CA PHE A 320 -7.12 42.78 -14.81
C PHE A 320 -7.74 43.96 -15.57
N LYS A 321 -7.05 45.10 -15.67
CA LYS A 321 -7.52 46.25 -16.47
C LYS A 321 -7.69 45.90 -17.95
N ASN A 322 -6.78 45.10 -18.51
CA ASN A 322 -6.87 44.64 -19.90
C ASN A 322 -8.06 43.69 -20.10
N GLY A 323 -8.26 42.76 -19.16
CA GLY A 323 -9.40 41.84 -19.16
C GLY A 323 -10.74 42.56 -19.11
N MET A 324 -10.86 43.57 -18.23
CA MET A 324 -12.05 44.42 -18.12
C MET A 324 -12.43 45.07 -19.45
N LYS A 325 -11.46 45.72 -20.11
CA LYS A 325 -11.68 46.35 -21.42
C LYS A 325 -12.19 45.36 -22.48
N ARG A 326 -11.75 44.10 -22.41
CA ARG A 326 -12.16 43.03 -23.34
C ARG A 326 -13.55 42.49 -23.04
N MET A 327 -13.95 42.44 -21.76
CA MET A 327 -15.33 42.12 -21.38
C MET A 327 -16.30 43.21 -21.84
N ASP A 328 -15.95 44.49 -21.63
CA ASP A 328 -16.78 45.63 -22.03
C ASP A 328 -16.96 45.76 -23.56
N THR A 329 -16.01 45.25 -24.34
CA THR A 329 -16.08 45.22 -25.81
C THR A 329 -16.80 43.99 -26.36
N GLY A 330 -16.82 42.87 -25.62
CA GLY A 330 -17.61 41.68 -25.95
C GLY A 330 -19.11 41.91 -25.79
N ASP A 331 -19.53 42.55 -24.70
CA ASP A 331 -20.94 42.87 -24.42
C ASP A 331 -21.54 43.92 -25.37
N ARG A 332 -20.70 44.74 -26.04
CA ARG A 332 -21.15 45.67 -27.08
C ARG A 332 -21.39 44.99 -28.44
N LYS A 333 -20.76 43.84 -28.71
CA LYS A 333 -21.02 43.08 -29.94
C LYS A 333 -22.29 42.24 -29.86
N THR A 334 -22.62 41.69 -28.69
CA THR A 334 -23.85 40.92 -28.46
C THR A 334 -25.12 41.76 -28.27
N LYS A 335 -25.00 43.09 -28.19
CA LYS A 335 -26.16 44.00 -28.12
C LYS A 335 -26.51 44.68 -29.45
N ASN A 336 -25.74 44.42 -30.51
CA ASN A 336 -25.95 44.97 -31.85
C ASN A 336 -26.35 43.91 -32.89
N ASP A 337 -26.75 42.71 -32.43
CA ASP A 337 -27.39 41.68 -33.26
C ASP A 337 -28.88 41.59 -32.95
#